data_AF-A0A7V1BYY8-F1
#
_entry.id   AF-A0A7V1BYY8-F1
#
_cell.length_a   1.000
_cell.length_b   1.000
_cell.length_c   1.000
_cell.angle_alpha   90.00
_cell.angle_beta   90.00
_cell.angle_gamma   90.00
#
_symmetry.space_group_name_H-M   'P 1'
#
loop_
_entity.id
_entity.type
_entity.pdbx_description
1 polymer ?
#
loop_
_entity_poly.entity_id
_entity_poly.type
_entity_poly.pdbx_seq_one_letter_code
_entity_poly.pdbx_strand_id
1 'polypeptide(L)'
;MRNAWDRVVKLIGYDNAEKIREEFKDEEIRVPVKPPKTVIVPLIKDELKTGRYEEIAKKYNLSIDTVRRYEKWQVFKDKIVSPTGRVYPLLA
;
A
#
# COMPACT_ATOMS: atom_id res chain seq x y z
N MET A 1 -6.90 -6.28 24.63
CA MET A 1 -6.17 -6.43 23.35
C MET A 1 -6.51 -5.22 22.49
N ARG A 2 -5.55 -4.35 22.15
CA ARG A 2 -5.83 -3.18 21.29
C ARG A 2 -5.99 -3.68 19.85
N ASN A 3 -7.18 -3.52 19.28
CA ASN A 3 -7.60 -4.10 18.01
C ASN A 3 -6.61 -3.78 16.89
N ALA A 4 -6.28 -4.77 16.05
CA ALA A 4 -5.44 -4.59 14.87
C ALA A 4 -5.95 -3.44 13.98
N TRP A 5 -7.26 -3.22 14.01
CA TRP A 5 -7.97 -2.12 13.36
C TRP A 5 -7.49 -0.72 13.77
N ASP A 6 -7.33 -0.44 15.07
CA ASP A 6 -6.88 0.88 15.54
C ASP A 6 -5.48 1.22 15.04
N ARG A 7 -4.63 0.20 14.83
CA ARG A 7 -3.29 0.38 14.26
C ARG A 7 -3.36 0.72 12.78
N VAL A 8 -4.24 0.05 12.04
CA VAL A 8 -4.47 0.31 10.61
C VAL A 8 -5.02 1.73 10.43
N VAL A 9 -6.06 2.09 11.17
CA VAL A 9 -6.66 3.44 11.14
C VAL A 9 -5.61 4.53 11.44
N LYS A 10 -4.71 4.31 12.40
CA LYS A 10 -3.61 5.26 12.69
C LYS A 10 -2.57 5.38 11.57
N LEU A 11 -2.35 4.33 10.80
CA LEU A 11 -1.31 4.28 9.77
C LEU A 11 -1.76 4.86 8.43
N ILE A 12 -3.01 4.58 8.03
CA ILE A 12 -3.51 4.94 6.70
C ILE A 12 -4.64 5.98 6.75
N GLY A 13 -5.09 6.36 7.93
CA GLY A 13 -6.26 7.23 8.12
C GLY A 13 -7.56 6.43 8.05
N TYR A 14 -8.59 6.94 8.74
CA TYR A 14 -9.89 6.27 8.87
C TYR A 14 -10.56 6.05 7.51
N ASP A 15 -10.55 7.06 6.64
CA ASP A 15 -11.22 6.99 5.33
C ASP A 15 -10.62 5.93 4.40
N ASN A 16 -9.30 5.74 4.43
CA ASN A 16 -8.64 4.70 3.64
C ASN A 16 -8.82 3.31 4.27
N ALA A 17 -8.89 3.24 5.60
CA ALA A 17 -9.20 1.99 6.29
C ALA A 17 -10.62 1.53 5.95
N GLU A 18 -11.60 2.44 5.96
CA GLU A 18 -12.98 2.10 5.58
C GLU A 18 -13.11 1.61 4.14
N LYS A 19 -12.43 2.23 3.17
CA LYS A 19 -12.42 1.72 1.78
C LYS A 19 -11.92 0.28 1.68
N ILE A 20 -10.83 -0.06 2.40
CA ILE A 20 -10.32 -1.43 2.47
C ILE A 20 -11.29 -2.36 3.21
N ARG A 21 -12.10 -1.86 4.14
CA ARG A 21 -13.10 -2.69 4.83
C ARG A 21 -14.31 -2.97 3.96
N GLU A 22 -14.80 -1.96 3.24
CA GLU A 22 -15.93 -2.12 2.32
C GLU A 22 -15.60 -3.06 1.15
N GLU A 23 -14.39 -2.94 0.58
CA GLU A 23 -13.96 -3.75 -0.55
C GLU A 23 -13.88 -5.25 -0.23
N PHE A 24 -13.67 -5.60 1.04
CA PHE A 24 -13.47 -6.98 1.48
C PHE A 24 -14.56 -7.45 2.47
N LYS A 25 -15.67 -6.71 2.60
CA LYS A 25 -16.77 -6.92 3.57
C LYS A 25 -17.33 -8.34 3.62
N ASP A 26 -17.32 -9.04 2.48
CA ASP A 26 -17.94 -10.36 2.31
C ASP A 26 -16.91 -11.52 2.35
N GLU A 27 -15.62 -11.21 2.55
CA GLU A 27 -14.58 -12.20 2.80
C GLU A 27 -14.26 -12.23 4.31
N GLU A 28 -14.00 -13.40 4.91
CA GLU A 28 -13.60 -13.51 6.31
C GLU A 28 -12.17 -12.94 6.48
N ILE A 29 -12.02 -11.60 6.55
CA ILE A 29 -10.71 -10.96 6.37
C ILE A 29 -9.83 -11.11 7.61
N ARG A 30 -8.72 -11.83 7.46
CA ARG A 30 -7.48 -11.47 8.14
C ARG A 30 -7.05 -10.10 7.61
N VAL A 31 -7.41 -9.02 8.33
CA VAL A 31 -6.98 -7.65 7.99
C VAL A 31 -5.48 -7.69 7.66
N PRO A 32 -5.08 -7.42 6.40
CA PRO A 32 -3.70 -7.55 6.03
C PRO A 32 -2.92 -6.50 6.83
N VAL A 33 -1.94 -6.96 7.61
CA VAL A 33 -1.08 -6.11 8.45
C VAL A 33 -0.31 -5.08 7.59
N LYS A 34 -0.30 -5.27 6.26
CA LYS A 34 0.33 -4.39 5.28
C LYS A 34 -0.70 -3.95 4.24
N PRO A 35 -0.70 -2.67 3.82
CA PRO A 35 -1.58 -2.20 2.76
C PRO A 35 -1.35 -2.96 1.45
N PRO A 36 -2.39 -3.19 0.64
CA PRO A 36 -2.24 -3.86 -0.65
C PRO A 36 -1.36 -3.04 -1.59
N LYS A 37 -0.61 -3.75 -2.45
CA LYS A 37 0.31 -3.17 -3.45
C LYS A 37 -0.37 -2.18 -4.40
N THR A 38 -1.64 -2.41 -4.74
CA THR A 38 -2.46 -1.52 -5.57
C THR A 38 -2.72 -0.16 -4.93
N VAL A 39 -2.68 -0.07 -3.60
CA VAL A 39 -2.87 1.19 -2.85
C VAL A 39 -1.53 1.82 -2.52
N ILE A 40 -0.57 1.03 -1.99
CA ILE A 40 0.69 1.59 -1.49
C ILE A 40 1.65 2.03 -2.61
N VAL A 41 1.72 1.31 -3.74
CA VAL A 41 2.68 1.63 -4.82
C VAL A 41 2.42 3.01 -5.43
N PRO A 42 1.18 3.38 -5.80
CA PRO A 42 0.88 4.74 -6.26
C PRO A 42 1.19 5.81 -5.20
N LEU A 43 0.79 5.57 -3.94
CA LEU A 43 0.96 6.54 -2.85
C LEU A 43 2.42 6.93 -2.63
N ILE A 44 3.33 5.95 -2.67
CA ILE A 44 4.75 6.21 -2.42
C ILE A 44 5.53 6.60 -3.68
N LYS A 45 4.93 6.52 -4.89
CA LYS A 45 5.67 6.66 -6.15
C LYS A 45 6.31 8.04 -6.31
N ASP A 46 5.62 9.07 -5.87
CA ASP A 46 6.16 10.43 -5.90
C ASP A 46 7.24 10.65 -4.83
N GLU A 47 7.08 10.05 -3.66
CA GLU A 47 8.09 10.12 -2.59
C GLU A 47 9.38 9.39 -2.97
N LEU A 48 9.27 8.28 -3.71
CA LEU A 48 10.41 7.49 -4.20
C LEU A 48 11.35 8.28 -5.10
N LYS A 49 10.86 9.31 -5.82
CA LYS A 49 11.70 10.21 -6.64
C LYS A 49 12.74 10.97 -5.81
N THR A 50 12.53 11.10 -4.50
CA THR A 50 13.44 11.80 -3.59
C THR A 50 14.58 10.93 -3.04
N GLY A 51 14.56 9.61 -3.29
CA GLY A 51 15.58 8.67 -2.81
C GLY A 51 15.58 8.38 -1.31
N ARG A 52 14.60 8.89 -0.56
CA ARG A 52 14.49 8.75 0.91
C ARG A 52 13.87 7.42 1.34
N TYR A 53 14.51 6.31 0.99
CA TYR A 53 13.96 4.96 1.20
C TYR A 53 13.66 4.62 2.66
N GLU A 54 14.53 5.03 3.60
CA GLU A 54 14.38 4.74 5.03
C GLU A 54 13.18 5.48 5.64
N GLU A 55 13.00 6.75 5.25
CA GLU A 55 11.87 7.57 5.70
C GLU A 55 10.54 6.98 5.18
N ILE A 56 10.48 6.60 3.90
CA ILE A 56 9.31 5.97 3.30
C ILE A 56 9.02 4.62 3.97
N ALA A 57 10.05 3.80 4.21
CA ALA A 57 9.92 2.52 4.89
C ALA A 57 9.32 2.69 6.30
N LYS A 58 9.82 3.66 7.06
CA LYS A 58 9.31 3.96 8.40
C LYS A 58 7.89 4.52 8.37
N LYS A 59 7.61 5.47 7.48
CA LYS A 59 6.31 6.14 7.33
C LYS A 59 5.18 5.15 7.02
N TYR A 60 5.46 4.18 6.15
CA TYR A 60 4.47 3.20 5.70
C TYR A 60 4.62 1.81 6.35
N ASN A 61 5.48 1.69 7.36
CA ASN A 61 5.76 0.44 8.07
C ASN A 61 6.14 -0.72 7.12
N LEU A 62 7.01 -0.43 6.14
CA LEU A 62 7.55 -1.35 5.15
C LEU A 62 9.02 -1.65 5.45
N SER A 63 9.55 -2.74 4.86
CA SER A 63 11.00 -2.93 4.81
C SER A 63 11.63 -2.08 3.70
N ILE A 64 12.86 -1.64 3.90
CA ILE A 64 13.63 -0.90 2.87
C ILE A 64 13.68 -1.69 1.55
N ASP A 65 13.86 -3.01 1.61
CA ASP A 65 13.83 -3.89 0.42
C ASP A 65 12.48 -3.87 -0.32
N THR A 66 11.38 -3.72 0.41
CA THR A 66 10.05 -3.62 -0.19
C THR A 66 9.89 -2.28 -0.90
N VAL A 67 10.34 -1.19 -0.28
CA VAL A 67 10.32 0.14 -0.87
C VAL A 67 11.18 0.19 -2.15
N ARG A 68 12.40 -0.37 -2.11
CA ARG A 68 13.28 -0.52 -3.29
C ARG A 68 12.65 -1.36 -4.39
N ARG A 69 11.90 -2.41 -4.03
CA ARG A 69 11.16 -3.18 -5.04
C ARG A 69 10.07 -2.34 -5.69
N TYR A 70 9.33 -1.54 -4.93
CA TYR A 70 8.25 -0.68 -5.45
C TYR A 70 8.73 0.46 -6.33
N GLU A 71 9.97 0.93 -6.16
CA GLU A 71 10.62 1.86 -7.08
C GLU A 71 10.59 1.37 -8.53
N LYS A 72 10.82 0.07 -8.74
CA LYS A 72 10.86 -0.55 -10.06
C LYS A 72 9.49 -0.76 -10.71
N TRP A 73 8.40 -0.50 -9.98
CA TRP A 73 7.03 -0.66 -10.50
C TRP A 73 6.65 0.56 -11.33
N GLN A 74 5.92 0.33 -12.42
CA GLN A 74 5.36 1.40 -13.23
C GLN A 74 3.93 1.69 -12.77
N VAL A 75 3.60 2.97 -12.60
CA VAL A 75 2.27 3.42 -12.21
C VAL A 75 1.65 4.15 -13.40
N PHE A 76 0.48 3.70 -13.82
CA PHE A 76 -0.35 4.31 -14.84
C PHE A 76 -1.64 4.82 -14.20
N LYS A 77 -2.46 5.53 -14.97
CA LYS A 77 -3.71 6.13 -14.49
C LYS A 77 -4.70 5.09 -13.92
N ASP A 78 -4.70 3.89 -14.49
CA ASP A 78 -5.70 2.83 -14.25
C ASP A 78 -5.09 1.52 -13.71
N LYS A 79 -3.77 1.43 -13.62
CA LYS A 79 -3.07 0.18 -13.28
C LYS A 79 -1.66 0.41 -12.77
N ILE A 80 -1.11 -0.60 -12.11
CA ILE A 80 0.32 -0.72 -11.85
C ILE A 80 0.89 -1.97 -12.54
N VAL A 81 2.13 -1.86 -12.99
CA VAL A 81 2.85 -2.96 -13.65
C VAL A 81 4.09 -3.30 -12.83
N SER A 82 4.21 -4.56 -12.47
CA SER A 82 5.38 -5.06 -11.75
C SER A 82 6.61 -5.12 -12.66
N PRO A 83 7.84 -5.20 -12.10
CA PRO A 83 9.06 -5.37 -12.88
C PRO A 83 9.08 -6.67 -13.72
N THR A 84 8.26 -7.66 -13.33
CA THR A 84 8.11 -8.93 -14.04
C THR A 84 7.02 -8.89 -15.11
N GLY A 85 6.42 -7.72 -15.39
CA GLY A 85 5.37 -7.55 -16.39
C GLY A 85 3.95 -7.92 -15.94
N ARG A 86 3.71 -8.20 -14.65
CA ARG A 86 2.36 -8.47 -14.15
C ARG A 86 1.60 -7.15 -14.00
N VAL A 87 0.37 -7.13 -14.51
CA VAL A 87 -0.53 -5.97 -14.44
C VAL A 87 -1.49 -6.14 -13.28
N TYR A 88 -1.69 -5.07 -12.50
CA TYR A 88 -2.68 -4.99 -11.44
C TYR A 88 -3.56 -3.75 -11.68
N PRO A 89 -4.89 -3.90 -11.83
CA PRO A 89 -5.78 -2.75 -11.94
C PRO A 89 -5.73 -1.93 -10.65
N LEU A 90 -5.76 -0.60 -10.79
CA LEU A 90 -5.98 0.29 -9.66
C LEU A 90 -7.44 0.24 -9.27
N LEU A 91 -7.70 0.29 -7.97
CA LEU A 91 -9.05 0.44 -7.44
C LEU A 91 -9.48 1.88 -7.74
N ALA A 92 -10.55 2.01 -8.52
CA ALA A 92 -11.15 3.29 -8.90
C ALA A 92 -11.77 4.01 -7.69
#